data_AF-A0A3S0CWL3-F1
#
_entry.id   AF-A0A3S0CWL3-F1
#
_cell.length_a   1.000
_cell.length_b   1.000
_cell.length_c   1.000
_cell.angle_alpha   90.00
_cell.angle_beta   90.00
_cell.angle_gamma   90.00
#
_symmetry.space_group_name_H-M   'P 1'
#
loop_
_entity.id
_entity.type
_entity.pdbx_description
1 polymer ?
#
loop_
_entity_poly.entity_id
_entity_poly.type
_entity_poly.pdbx_seq_one_letter_code
_entity_poly.pdbx_strand_id
1 'polypeptide(L)'
;MTNPADLRKHARIDFLAAQHDAESLPGWVFKPVQFSQGPAGLVLNMSDGGLQVMTSAAEPLTEAKYEVVLLLGRADVDDEDEQVSWFNGVVERKWSRPVPRMGILHGMSFTARNSTAEQFLKGHQMELDNGHWVRCVLLKVPG
;
A
#
# COMPACT_ATOMS: atom_id res chain seq x y z
N MET A 1 10.54 11.05 25.71
CA MET A 1 9.99 10.00 24.83
C MET A 1 10.41 10.35 23.42
N THR A 2 11.17 9.49 22.76
CA THR A 2 11.61 9.72 21.37
C THR A 2 10.40 9.64 20.46
N ASN A 3 10.20 10.62 19.57
CA ASN A 3 9.10 10.56 18.61
C ASN A 3 9.36 9.37 17.66
N PRO A 4 8.40 8.46 17.42
CA PRO A 4 8.57 7.36 16.48
C PRO A 4 8.98 7.80 15.07
N ALA A 5 8.66 9.05 14.69
CA ALA A 5 9.13 9.67 13.45
C ALA A 5 10.65 9.83 13.42
N ASP A 6 11.28 10.17 14.55
CA ASP A 6 12.72 10.40 14.68
C ASP A 6 13.54 9.10 14.59
N LEU A 7 12.90 7.94 14.75
CA LEU A 7 13.53 6.63 14.61
C LEU A 7 13.51 6.10 13.16
N ARG A 8 12.83 6.81 12.24
CA ARG A 8 12.72 6.39 10.84
C ARG A 8 13.98 6.77 10.07
N LYS A 9 14.50 5.80 9.32
CA LYS A 9 15.67 6.00 8.44
C LYS A 9 15.31 6.59 7.07
N HIS A 10 14.05 6.51 6.67
CA HIS A 10 13.56 6.94 5.37
C HIS A 10 12.34 7.85 5.52
N ALA A 11 12.31 8.93 4.76
CA ALA A 11 11.14 9.79 4.64
C ALA A 11 9.97 8.98 4.02
N ARG A 12 8.74 9.26 4.47
CA ARG A 12 7.54 8.62 3.94
C ARG A 12 6.77 9.63 3.10
N ILE A 13 6.23 9.16 1.98
CA ILE A 13 5.26 9.87 1.17
C ILE A 13 3.88 9.35 1.59
N ASP A 14 3.05 10.25 2.10
CA ASP A 14 1.67 9.95 2.50
C ASP A 14 0.73 10.15 1.30
N PHE A 15 0.11 9.07 0.85
CA PHE A 15 -0.74 9.08 -0.35
C PHE A 15 -2.13 9.67 -0.08
N LEU A 16 -2.57 9.69 1.19
CA LEU A 16 -3.84 10.31 1.58
C LEU A 16 -3.74 11.82 1.82
N ALA A 17 -2.54 12.38 1.95
CA ALA A 17 -2.35 13.82 2.16
C ALA A 17 -2.59 14.65 0.90
N ALA A 18 -2.53 14.03 -0.29
CA ALA A 18 -2.83 14.66 -1.57
C ALA A 18 -4.34 14.76 -1.85
N GLN A 19 -5.19 14.23 -0.97
CA GLN A 19 -6.63 14.26 -1.12
C GLN A 19 -7.17 15.60 -0.60
N HIS A 20 -7.58 16.48 -1.51
CA HIS A 20 -8.16 17.77 -1.16
C HIS A 20 -9.61 17.68 -0.62
N ASP A 21 -10.24 16.50 -0.61
CA ASP A 21 -11.64 16.33 -0.18
C ASP A 21 -11.88 15.01 0.58
N ALA A 22 -12.43 15.08 1.79
CA ALA A 22 -12.70 13.93 2.65
C ALA A 22 -13.86 13.06 2.13
N GLU A 23 -14.75 13.59 1.28
CA GLU A 23 -15.81 12.80 0.63
C GLU A 23 -15.29 11.93 -0.52
N SER A 24 -14.02 12.12 -0.92
CA SER A 24 -13.39 11.38 -2.01
C SER A 24 -12.74 10.07 -1.61
N LEU A 25 -12.81 9.66 -0.33
CA LEU A 25 -12.37 8.34 0.12
C LEU A 25 -13.37 7.28 -0.35
N PRO A 26 -13.08 6.53 -1.42
CA PRO A 26 -14.16 5.81 -2.06
C PRO A 26 -14.45 4.49 -1.37
N GLY A 27 -15.73 4.11 -1.33
CA GLY A 27 -16.14 2.77 -0.87
C GLY A 27 -15.55 1.61 -1.68
N TRP A 28 -14.91 1.91 -2.83
CA TRP A 28 -14.30 0.94 -3.72
C TRP A 28 -12.85 0.56 -3.39
N VAL A 29 -12.23 1.23 -2.41
CA VAL A 29 -10.91 0.85 -1.86
C VAL A 29 -10.85 -0.62 -1.44
N PHE A 30 -11.98 -1.14 -0.97
CA PHE A 30 -12.14 -2.52 -0.51
C PHE A 30 -12.90 -3.40 -1.50
N LYS A 31 -13.20 -2.94 -2.72
CA LYS A 31 -13.74 -3.82 -3.75
C LYS A 31 -12.70 -4.90 -4.06
N PRO A 32 -13.12 -6.18 -4.10
CA PRO A 32 -12.22 -7.27 -4.45
C PRO A 32 -11.79 -7.06 -5.90
N VAL A 33 -10.54 -6.64 -6.10
CA VAL A 33 -9.95 -6.80 -7.43
C VAL A 33 -9.84 -8.31 -7.64
N GLN A 34 -10.35 -8.79 -8.77
CA GLN A 34 -10.26 -10.21 -9.12
C GLN A 34 -8.82 -10.60 -9.48
N PHE A 35 -7.91 -10.50 -8.52
CA PHE A 35 -6.65 -11.21 -8.53
C PHE A 35 -6.83 -12.41 -7.60
N SER A 36 -7.09 -13.58 -8.19
CA SER A 36 -7.40 -14.86 -7.53
C SER A 36 -6.29 -15.43 -6.62
N GLN A 37 -5.35 -14.61 -6.16
CA GLN A 37 -4.04 -15.03 -5.66
C GLN A 37 -3.62 -14.43 -4.30
N GLY A 38 -4.34 -13.43 -3.74
CA GLY A 38 -4.02 -12.93 -2.39
C GLY A 38 -4.85 -11.71 -1.90
N PRO A 39 -4.75 -11.34 -0.62
CA PRO A 39 -5.52 -10.24 -0.04
C PRO A 39 -5.17 -8.88 -0.66
N ALA A 40 -6.20 -8.08 -0.96
CA ALA A 40 -6.05 -6.71 -1.41
C ALA A 40 -5.78 -5.75 -0.24
N GLY A 41 -5.05 -4.67 -0.51
CA GLY A 41 -4.73 -3.64 0.47
C GLY A 41 -4.68 -2.24 -0.13
N LEU A 42 -4.96 -1.25 0.71
CA LEU A 42 -4.74 0.16 0.45
C LEU A 42 -3.38 0.57 1.02
N VAL A 43 -2.49 1.12 0.20
CA VAL A 43 -1.24 1.68 0.69
C VAL A 43 -1.50 3.11 1.16
N LEU A 44 -1.25 3.38 2.45
CA LEU A 44 -1.45 4.71 3.04
C LEU A 44 -0.22 5.60 2.85
N ASN A 45 0.96 4.99 2.96
CA ASN A 45 2.23 5.65 2.74
C ASN A 45 3.32 4.65 2.39
N MET A 46 4.36 5.16 1.76
CA MET A 46 5.54 4.38 1.37
C MET A 46 6.82 5.18 1.58
N SER A 47 7.91 4.45 1.78
CA SER A 47 9.30 4.93 1.84
C SER A 47 10.19 3.88 1.20
N ASP A 48 11.46 4.20 0.97
CA ASP A 48 12.43 3.21 0.44
C ASP A 48 12.62 2.00 1.36
N GLY A 49 12.27 2.11 2.65
CA GLY A 49 12.39 1.03 3.62
C GLY A 49 11.14 0.17 3.78
N GLY A 50 10.00 0.58 3.24
CA GLY A 50 8.75 -0.15 3.39
C GLY A 50 7.50 0.71 3.30
N LEU A 51 6.37 0.09 3.61
CA LEU A 51 5.03 0.61 3.36
C LEU A 51 4.08 0.38 4.54
N GLN A 52 3.05 1.19 4.60
CA GLN A 52 1.92 1.01 5.49
C GLN A 52 0.68 0.66 4.67
N VAL A 53 0.06 -0.47 4.97
CA VAL A 53 -1.08 -0.99 4.22
C VAL A 53 -2.25 -1.25 5.14
N MET A 54 -3.44 -0.89 4.69
CA MET A 54 -4.70 -1.28 5.32
C MET A 54 -5.34 -2.39 4.49
N THR A 55 -5.64 -3.54 5.11
CA THR A 55 -6.38 -4.64 4.49
C THR A 55 -7.75 -4.80 5.14
N SER A 56 -8.63 -5.56 4.49
CA SER A 56 -9.92 -5.96 5.07
C SER A 56 -9.70 -6.81 6.33
N ALA A 57 -10.53 -6.59 7.35
CA ALA A 57 -10.56 -7.47 8.52
C ALA A 57 -11.16 -8.85 8.21
N ALA A 58 -11.90 -9.00 7.10
CA ALA A 58 -12.45 -10.27 6.65
C ALA A 58 -11.38 -11.21 6.06
N GLU A 59 -10.24 -10.67 5.63
CA GLU A 59 -9.13 -11.41 5.03
C GLU A 59 -7.82 -11.10 5.77
N PRO A 60 -7.64 -11.63 7.00
CA PRO A 60 -6.44 -11.36 7.78
C PRO A 60 -5.20 -12.01 7.14
N LEU A 61 -4.10 -11.27 7.15
CA LEU A 61 -2.81 -11.77 6.69
C LEU A 61 -2.29 -12.86 7.66
N THR A 62 -2.04 -14.06 7.13
CA THR A 62 -1.54 -15.22 7.89
C THR A 62 -0.01 -15.32 7.92
N GLU A 63 0.68 -14.82 6.92
CA GLU A 63 2.13 -14.99 6.76
C GLU A 63 2.91 -13.82 7.35
N ALA A 64 4.20 -14.04 7.62
CA ALA A 64 5.12 -12.95 7.97
C ALA A 64 5.64 -12.21 6.74
N LYS A 65 5.70 -12.89 5.58
CA LYS A 65 6.26 -12.36 4.33
C LYS A 65 5.26 -12.48 3.18
N TYR A 66 5.26 -11.47 2.34
CA TYR A 66 4.43 -11.40 1.12
C TYR A 66 5.25 -10.82 -0.01
N GLU A 67 4.96 -11.24 -1.23
CA GLU A 67 5.25 -10.42 -2.41
C GLU A 67 4.15 -9.38 -2.52
N VAL A 68 4.54 -8.12 -2.62
CA VAL A 68 3.61 -7.00 -2.84
C VAL A 68 3.68 -6.60 -4.30
N VAL A 69 2.50 -6.46 -4.92
CA VAL A 69 2.33 -5.88 -6.24
C VAL A 69 1.56 -4.57 -6.06
N LEU A 70 2.09 -3.44 -6.55
CA LEU A 70 1.42 -2.14 -6.45
C LEU A 70 0.56 -1.83 -7.67
N LEU A 71 -0.57 -1.18 -7.44
CA LEU A 71 -1.49 -0.74 -8.48
C LEU A 71 -1.78 0.74 -8.27
N LEU A 72 -1.88 1.50 -9.37
CA LEU A 72 -2.29 2.89 -9.32
C LEU A 72 -3.76 2.98 -9.67
N GLY A 73 -4.56 3.42 -8.72
CA GLY A 73 -5.97 3.70 -8.94
C GLY A 73 -6.24 5.20 -9.07
N ARG A 74 -7.41 5.52 -9.61
CA ARG A 74 -7.96 6.88 -9.70
C ARG A 74 -9.40 6.92 -9.21
N ALA A 75 -9.82 8.03 -8.60
CA ALA A 75 -11.20 8.20 -8.11
C ALA A 75 -12.24 8.33 -9.23
N ASP A 76 -11.82 8.77 -10.42
CA ASP A 76 -12.66 9.09 -11.57
C ASP A 76 -12.72 8.00 -12.65
N VAL A 77 -12.17 6.81 -12.38
CA VAL A 77 -11.98 5.76 -13.38
C VAL A 77 -12.52 4.42 -12.87
N ASP A 78 -13.32 3.74 -13.70
CA ASP A 78 -13.85 2.40 -13.44
C ASP A 78 -12.73 1.34 -13.44
N ASP A 79 -12.96 0.21 -12.75
CA ASP A 79 -11.97 -0.82 -12.41
C ASP A 79 -11.18 -1.40 -13.63
N GLU A 80 -11.67 -1.24 -14.87
CA GLU A 80 -11.07 -1.80 -16.09
C GLU A 80 -9.81 -1.04 -16.57
N ASP A 81 -9.62 0.20 -16.12
CA ASP A 81 -8.50 1.07 -16.51
C ASP A 81 -7.45 1.20 -15.39
N GLU A 82 -7.55 0.42 -14.30
CA GLU A 82 -6.50 0.35 -13.27
C GLU A 82 -5.16 -0.08 -13.91
N GLN A 83 -4.16 0.79 -13.87
CA GLN A 83 -2.85 0.49 -14.40
C GLN A 83 -2.04 -0.29 -13.37
N VAL A 84 -1.71 -1.54 -13.72
CA VAL A 84 -0.71 -2.31 -12.99
C VAL A 84 0.62 -1.60 -13.13
N SER A 85 1.10 -1.05 -12.02
CA SER A 85 2.44 -0.49 -11.98
C SER A 85 3.42 -1.60 -11.62
N TRP A 86 4.53 -1.70 -12.35
CA TRP A 86 5.51 -2.78 -12.25
C TRP A 86 6.41 -2.64 -11.00
N PHE A 87 5.82 -2.44 -9.83
CA PHE A 87 6.52 -2.68 -8.58
C PHE A 87 6.14 -4.06 -8.04
N ASN A 88 7.11 -4.96 -8.02
CA ASN A 88 7.06 -6.19 -7.26
C ASN A 88 8.20 -6.24 -6.24
N GLY A 89 7.89 -6.56 -4.99
CA GLY A 89 8.90 -6.63 -3.95
C GLY A 89 8.47 -7.56 -2.82
N VAL A 90 9.43 -8.18 -2.13
CA VAL A 90 9.13 -8.96 -0.94
C VAL A 90 9.12 -8.04 0.27
N VAL A 91 8.02 -8.07 1.01
CA VAL A 91 7.82 -7.34 2.26
C VAL A 91 7.69 -8.29 3.43
N GLU A 92 8.19 -7.87 4.58
CA GLU A 92 7.99 -8.53 5.86
C GLU A 92 7.13 -7.67 6.77
N ARG A 93 6.07 -8.26 7.31
CA ARG A 93 5.16 -7.60 8.25
C ARG A 93 5.84 -7.44 9.61
N LYS A 94 6.03 -6.19 10.04
CA LYS A 94 6.65 -5.85 11.33
C LYS A 94 5.64 -5.63 12.44
N TRP A 95 4.44 -5.17 12.10
CA TRP A 95 3.35 -5.02 13.05
C TRP A 95 1.99 -5.02 12.35
N SER A 96 0.96 -5.31 13.14
CA SER A 96 -0.45 -5.22 12.74
C SER A 96 -1.24 -4.54 13.85
N ARG A 97 -2.21 -3.71 13.49
CA ARG A 97 -3.11 -3.03 14.43
C ARG A 97 -4.53 -2.97 13.83
N PRO A 98 -5.53 -3.58 14.46
CA PRO A 98 -6.93 -3.41 14.04
C PRO A 98 -7.34 -1.94 14.10
N VAL A 99 -8.09 -1.50 13.09
CA VAL A 99 -8.72 -0.18 13.03
C VAL A 99 -10.23 -0.40 13.03
N PRO A 100 -10.93 -0.06 14.13
CA PRO A 100 -12.36 -0.32 14.27
C PRO A 100 -13.16 0.19 13.06
N ARG A 101 -14.05 -0.67 12.53
CA ARG A 101 -14.94 -0.38 11.40
C ARG A 101 -14.25 -0.09 10.05
N MET A 102 -12.91 -0.20 9.97
CA MET A 102 -12.17 0.03 8.71
C MET A 102 -11.46 -1.23 8.23
N GLY A 103 -10.64 -1.87 9.07
CA GLY A 103 -9.81 -2.98 8.64
C GLY A 103 -8.65 -3.26 9.58
N ILE A 104 -7.55 -3.81 9.04
CA ILE A 104 -6.32 -4.05 9.78
C ILE A 104 -5.20 -3.24 9.13
N LEU A 105 -4.55 -2.41 9.95
CA LEU A 105 -3.39 -1.63 9.52
C LEU A 105 -2.11 -2.43 9.75
N HIS A 106 -1.25 -2.46 8.76
CA HIS A 106 0.02 -3.19 8.79
C HIS A 106 1.17 -2.25 8.49
N GLY A 107 2.26 -2.39 9.26
CA GLY A 107 3.55 -1.84 8.87
C GLY A 107 4.42 -2.95 8.31
N MET A 108 4.89 -2.76 7.09
CA MET A 108 5.72 -3.73 6.39
C MET A 108 7.04 -3.11 5.97
N SER A 109 8.11 -3.90 5.99
CA SER A 109 9.45 -3.49 5.53
C SER A 109 9.87 -4.28 4.31
N PHE A 110 10.49 -3.62 3.33
CA PHE A 110 11.11 -4.34 2.21
C PHE A 110 12.25 -5.22 2.72
N THR A 111 12.34 -6.45 2.21
CA THR A 111 13.41 -7.38 2.58
C THR A 111 14.67 -7.14 1.75
N ALA A 112 14.51 -6.70 0.50
CA ALA A 112 15.61 -6.29 -0.37
C ALA A 112 16.12 -4.90 0.05
N ARG A 113 17.45 -4.74 0.12
CA ARG A 113 18.10 -3.46 0.46
C ARG A 113 17.97 -2.39 -0.65
N ASN A 114 17.56 -2.80 -1.84
CA ASN A 114 17.46 -1.98 -3.04
C ASN A 114 16.07 -2.13 -3.69
N SER A 115 15.00 -2.13 -2.89
CA SER A 115 13.65 -2.16 -3.44
C SER A 115 13.49 -1.05 -4.48
N THR A 116 12.84 -1.34 -5.60
CA THR A 116 12.52 -0.37 -6.67
C THR A 116 11.47 0.66 -6.23
N ALA A 117 11.23 0.81 -4.92
CA ALA A 117 10.19 1.66 -4.36
C ALA A 117 10.49 3.14 -4.65
N GLU A 118 11.76 3.54 -4.56
CA GLU A 118 12.19 4.88 -4.94
C GLU A 118 11.92 5.15 -6.43
N GLN A 119 12.17 4.16 -7.29
CA GLN A 119 11.92 4.27 -8.73
C GLN A 119 10.42 4.36 -9.02
N PHE A 120 9.59 3.58 -8.32
CA PHE A 120 8.14 3.69 -8.38
C PHE A 120 7.67 5.09 -7.98
N LEU A 121 8.13 5.60 -6.83
CA LEU A 121 7.72 6.91 -6.31
C LEU A 121 8.09 8.03 -7.29
N LYS A 122 9.31 8.00 -7.83
CA LYS A 122 9.77 8.98 -8.83
C LYS A 122 9.03 8.84 -10.16
N GLY A 123 8.80 7.61 -10.60
CA GLY A 123 8.13 7.33 -11.87
C GLY A 123 6.66 7.73 -11.90
N HIS A 124 6.03 7.82 -10.72
CA HIS A 124 4.61 8.13 -10.58
C HIS A 124 4.33 9.41 -9.78
N GLN A 125 5.33 10.29 -9.64
CA GLN A 125 5.19 11.51 -8.84
C GLN A 125 4.03 12.38 -9.33
N MET A 126 3.86 12.51 -10.64
CA MET A 126 2.80 13.34 -11.23
C MET A 126 1.40 12.78 -10.93
N GLU A 127 1.22 11.47 -11.00
CA GLU A 127 -0.01 10.77 -10.65
C GLU A 127 -0.35 10.95 -9.16
N LEU A 128 0.65 10.77 -8.30
CA LEU A 128 0.51 10.96 -6.86
C LEU A 128 0.17 12.41 -6.50
N ASP A 129 0.80 13.38 -7.16
CA ASP A 129 0.51 14.82 -6.99
C ASP A 129 -0.91 15.16 -7.47
N ASN A 130 -1.44 14.42 -8.44
CA ASN A 130 -2.82 14.53 -8.92
C ASN A 130 -3.83 13.76 -8.05
N GLY A 131 -3.42 13.26 -6.87
CA GLY A 131 -4.30 12.61 -5.91
C GLY A 131 -4.62 11.16 -6.23
N HIS A 132 -3.85 10.51 -7.11
CA HIS A 132 -3.96 9.07 -7.32
C HIS A 132 -3.58 8.33 -6.04
N TRP A 133 -4.21 7.19 -5.84
CA TRP A 133 -4.08 6.38 -4.66
C TRP A 133 -3.42 5.05 -5.05
N VAL A 134 -2.66 4.48 -4.12
CA VAL A 134 -1.85 3.29 -4.37
C VAL A 134 -2.51 2.10 -3.68
N ARG A 135 -2.86 1.08 -4.46
CA ARG A 135 -3.33 -0.21 -3.93
C ARG A 135 -2.19 -1.22 -3.96
N CYS A 136 -2.41 -2.34 -3.29
CA CYS A 136 -1.57 -3.49 -3.46
C CYS A 136 -2.33 -4.81 -3.42
N VAL A 137 -1.72 -5.84 -3.98
CA VAL A 137 -2.05 -7.24 -3.74
C VAL A 137 -0.89 -7.87 -2.98
N LEU A 138 -1.22 -8.67 -1.95
CA LEU A 138 -0.25 -9.36 -1.11
C LEU A 138 -0.27 -10.85 -1.42
N LEU A 139 0.68 -11.30 -2.24
CA LEU A 139 0.83 -12.68 -2.67
C LEU A 139 1.69 -13.45 -1.68
N LYS A 140 1.32 -14.70 -1.37
CA LYS A 140 2.16 -15.56 -0.54
C LYS A 140 3.47 -15.85 -1.27
N VAL A 141 4.59 -15.68 -0.59
CA VAL A 141 5.89 -16.10 -1.12
C VAL A 141 5.92 -17.64 -1.16
N PRO A 142 6.28 -18.28 -2.29
CA PRO A 142 6.47 -19.72 -2.35
C PRO A 142 7.51 -20.16 -1.31
N GLY A 143 7.19 -21.19 -0.54
CA GLY A 143 8.08 -21.79 0.47
C GLY A 143 9.23 -22.58 -0.15
#